data_AF-A0A7C2IKN2-F1
#
_entry.id   AF-A0A7C2IKN2-F1
#
_cell.length_a   1.000
_cell.length_b   1.000
_cell.length_c   1.000
_cell.angle_alpha   90.00
_cell.angle_beta   90.00
_cell.angle_gamma   90.00
#
_symmetry.space_group_name_H-M   'P 1'
#
loop_
_entity.id
_entity.type
_entity.pdbx_description
1 polymer ?
#
loop_
_entity_poly.entity_id
_entity_poly.type
_entity_poly.pdbx_seq_one_letter_code
_entity_poly.pdbx_strand_id
1 'polypeptide(L)'
;MRFRALASAALALLVAACAPERPAPEAPAAPEAPPERYRVKFETNKGDFVIEVRREWAPRGADHFFELVRNRFYDGVRFFRVVRGFVVQFGIHGDPAVQRLWGEAGIRDDPVKQSNRKGFVSFAKLGPNSRTTQVFINLADNTSLDKDGFAPFGQVVDGMEVVERLWSAYGEIPPKGRGPDPARIVREGNAYLEREFPRLDWVVRARLLGDSVQ
;
A
#
# COMPACT_ATOMS: atom_id res chain seq x y z
N MET A 1 -47.21 64.24 -65.44
CA MET A 1 -46.14 63.31 -65.00
C MET A 1 -46.47 62.86 -63.58
N ARG A 2 -46.78 61.57 -63.37
CA ARG A 2 -47.24 61.04 -62.07
C ARG A 2 -46.22 60.00 -61.59
N PHE A 3 -45.58 60.29 -60.45
CA PHE A 3 -44.69 59.40 -59.72
C PHE A 3 -45.50 58.28 -59.03
N ARG A 4 -45.02 57.04 -59.09
CA ARG A 4 -45.44 55.93 -58.22
C ARG A 4 -44.23 55.36 -57.52
N ALA A 5 -44.26 55.41 -56.19
CA ALA A 5 -43.26 54.85 -55.28
C ALA A 5 -43.37 53.32 -55.23
N LEU A 6 -42.22 52.64 -55.26
CA LEU A 6 -42.09 51.21 -55.01
C LEU A 6 -41.47 51.01 -53.63
N ALA A 7 -42.17 50.30 -52.75
CA ALA A 7 -41.70 49.90 -51.44
C ALA A 7 -40.84 48.63 -51.57
N SER A 8 -39.60 48.67 -51.09
CA SER A 8 -38.71 47.51 -50.99
C SER A 8 -38.75 46.96 -49.56
N ALA A 9 -39.21 45.71 -49.42
CA ALA A 9 -39.18 44.97 -48.16
C ALA A 9 -37.80 44.32 -47.96
N ALA A 10 -37.17 44.60 -46.82
CA ALA A 10 -35.90 44.01 -46.41
C ALA A 10 -36.14 42.62 -45.75
N LEU A 11 -35.46 41.60 -46.27
CA LEU A 11 -35.44 40.25 -45.71
C LEU A 11 -34.16 40.07 -44.88
N ALA A 12 -34.30 39.99 -43.55
CA ALA A 12 -33.18 39.73 -42.64
C ALA A 12 -32.89 38.23 -42.58
N LEU A 13 -31.70 37.80 -43.04
CA LEU A 13 -31.17 36.46 -42.79
C LEU A 13 -30.69 36.36 -41.34
N LEU A 14 -31.32 35.51 -40.53
CA LEU A 14 -30.77 35.03 -39.26
C LEU A 14 -29.81 33.86 -39.54
N VAL A 15 -28.52 34.08 -39.32
CA VAL A 15 -27.51 33.01 -39.31
C VAL A 15 -27.55 32.35 -37.93
N ALA A 16 -28.13 31.15 -37.84
CA ALA A 16 -28.06 30.32 -36.65
C ALA A 16 -26.65 29.72 -36.54
N ALA A 17 -25.82 30.29 -35.67
CA ALA A 17 -24.53 29.74 -35.31
C ALA A 17 -24.74 28.58 -34.31
N CYS A 18 -24.63 27.34 -34.77
CA CYS A 18 -24.45 26.19 -33.87
C CYS A 18 -23.06 26.29 -33.25
N ALA A 19 -22.98 26.65 -31.96
CA ALA A 19 -21.79 26.43 -31.16
C ALA A 19 -21.68 24.92 -30.83
N PRO A 20 -20.48 24.31 -30.86
CA PRO A 20 -20.32 22.96 -30.36
C PRO A 20 -20.52 22.95 -28.84
N GLU A 21 -21.45 22.15 -28.36
CA GLU A 21 -21.60 21.87 -26.93
C GLU A 21 -20.29 21.27 -26.42
N ARG A 22 -19.69 21.92 -25.43
CA ARG A 22 -18.55 21.34 -24.72
C ARG A 22 -19.06 20.09 -24.01
N PRO A 23 -18.37 18.94 -24.15
CA PRO A 23 -18.75 17.76 -23.38
C PRO A 23 -18.72 18.13 -21.89
N ALA A 24 -19.79 17.77 -21.18
CA ALA A 24 -19.88 17.96 -19.75
C ALA A 24 -18.69 17.26 -19.07
N PRO A 25 -18.13 17.82 -17.98
CA PRO A 25 -17.11 17.11 -17.21
C PRO A 25 -17.72 15.79 -16.72
N GLU A 26 -17.16 14.67 -17.18
CA GLU A 26 -17.50 13.35 -16.65
C GLU A 26 -17.18 13.32 -15.16
N ALA A 27 -18.10 12.74 -14.38
CA ALA A 27 -17.86 12.48 -12.98
C ALA A 27 -16.56 11.67 -12.81
N PRO A 28 -15.74 11.94 -11.79
CA PRO A 28 -14.52 11.18 -11.56
C PRO A 28 -14.87 9.70 -11.48
N ALA A 29 -14.19 8.89 -12.28
CA ALA A 29 -14.34 7.44 -12.28
C ALA A 29 -14.23 6.89 -10.85
N ALA A 30 -15.02 5.87 -10.54
CA ALA A 30 -14.86 5.10 -9.31
C ALA A 30 -13.38 4.71 -9.13
N PRO A 31 -12.86 4.63 -7.89
CA PRO A 31 -11.45 4.32 -7.67
C PRO A 31 -11.08 3.05 -8.44
N GLU A 32 -10.17 3.21 -9.39
CA GLU A 32 -9.75 2.16 -10.30
C GLU A 32 -9.15 1.02 -9.46
N ALA A 33 -9.67 -0.20 -9.65
CA ALA A 33 -9.14 -1.37 -8.96
C ALA A 33 -7.64 -1.50 -9.27
N PRO A 34 -6.81 -1.94 -8.29
CA PRO A 34 -5.38 -2.10 -8.52
C PRO A 34 -5.10 -3.05 -9.69
N PRO A 35 -4.00 -2.85 -10.44
CA PRO A 35 -3.60 -3.78 -11.48
C PRO A 35 -3.45 -5.20 -10.94
N GLU A 36 -3.72 -6.22 -11.77
CA GLU A 36 -3.57 -7.63 -11.38
C GLU A 36 -2.15 -7.98 -10.90
N ARG A 37 -1.16 -7.22 -11.40
CA ARG A 37 0.22 -7.23 -10.95
C ARG A 37 0.74 -5.81 -10.86
N TYR A 38 1.35 -5.48 -9.73
CA TYR A 38 2.06 -4.21 -9.55
C TYR A 38 3.32 -4.43 -8.71
N ARG A 39 4.23 -3.46 -8.73
CA ARG A 39 5.47 -3.51 -7.96
C ARG A 39 5.55 -2.33 -7.02
N VAL A 40 6.04 -2.57 -5.82
CA VAL A 40 6.26 -1.53 -4.80
C VAL A 40 7.74 -1.52 -4.46
N LYS A 41 8.39 -0.37 -4.66
CA LYS A 41 9.75 -0.14 -4.21
C LYS A 41 9.73 0.41 -2.79
N PHE A 42 10.45 -0.25 -1.91
CA PHE A 42 10.77 0.21 -0.57
C PHE A 42 12.20 0.74 -0.57
N GLU A 43 12.34 2.04 -0.35
CA GLU A 43 13.63 2.66 -0.05
C GLU A 43 13.82 2.62 1.45
N THR A 44 14.94 2.07 1.92
CA THR A 44 15.23 1.94 3.36
C THR A 44 16.57 2.56 3.70
N ASN A 45 16.85 2.73 4.99
CA ASN A 45 18.18 3.13 5.46
C ASN A 45 19.28 2.07 5.22
N LYS A 46 18.95 0.89 4.65
CA LYS A 46 19.88 -0.22 4.36
C LYS A 46 20.02 -0.56 2.87
N GLY A 47 19.37 0.20 2.01
CA GLY A 47 19.24 -0.06 0.58
C GLY A 47 17.79 -0.25 0.17
N ASP A 48 17.57 -0.60 -1.08
CA ASP A 48 16.23 -0.70 -1.65
C ASP A 48 15.84 -2.16 -1.87
N PHE A 49 14.54 -2.46 -1.78
CA PHE A 49 13.99 -3.73 -2.22
C PHE A 49 12.65 -3.51 -2.94
N VAL A 50 12.27 -4.47 -3.77
CA VAL A 50 11.02 -4.41 -4.56
C VAL A 50 10.16 -5.62 -4.25
N ILE A 51 8.91 -5.35 -3.86
CA ILE A 51 7.86 -6.38 -3.75
C ILE A 51 7.06 -6.36 -5.05
N GLU A 52 6.94 -7.51 -5.72
CA GLU A 52 5.94 -7.75 -6.76
C GLU A 52 4.69 -8.37 -6.13
N VAL A 53 3.56 -7.69 -6.28
CA VAL A 53 2.25 -8.13 -5.79
C VAL A 53 1.48 -8.81 -6.93
N ARG A 54 0.76 -9.88 -6.58
CA ARG A 54 -0.06 -10.68 -7.49
C ARG A 54 -1.46 -10.79 -6.91
N ARG A 55 -2.40 -10.03 -7.47
CA ARG A 55 -3.77 -9.94 -6.98
C ARG A 55 -4.50 -11.28 -6.99
N GLU A 56 -4.22 -12.12 -7.99
CA GLU A 56 -4.72 -13.50 -8.08
C GLU A 56 -4.41 -14.39 -6.86
N TRP A 57 -3.32 -14.12 -6.13
CA TRP A 57 -2.89 -14.92 -4.98
C TRP A 57 -3.72 -14.63 -3.72
N ALA A 58 -3.98 -13.36 -3.45
CA ALA A 58 -4.74 -12.89 -2.30
C ALA A 58 -5.31 -11.50 -2.62
N PRO A 59 -6.49 -11.41 -3.29
CA PRO A 59 -6.98 -10.16 -3.85
C PRO A 59 -7.31 -9.10 -2.79
N ARG A 60 -7.82 -9.48 -1.61
CA ARG A 60 -8.13 -8.52 -0.55
C ARG A 60 -6.85 -7.95 0.05
N GLY A 61 -5.85 -8.81 0.29
CA GLY A 61 -4.52 -8.39 0.73
C GLY A 61 -3.83 -7.49 -0.28
N ALA A 62 -3.84 -7.88 -1.56
CA ALA A 62 -3.26 -7.09 -2.63
C ALA A 62 -3.93 -5.71 -2.78
N ASP A 63 -5.25 -5.64 -2.69
CA ASP A 63 -5.95 -4.36 -2.83
C ASP A 63 -5.68 -3.44 -1.62
N HIS A 64 -5.70 -4.01 -0.42
CA HIS A 64 -5.41 -3.25 0.80
C HIS A 64 -3.96 -2.74 0.83
N PHE A 65 -2.99 -3.55 0.42
CA PHE A 65 -1.59 -3.13 0.36
C PHE A 65 -1.38 -2.00 -0.66
N PHE A 66 -2.07 -2.04 -1.79
CA PHE A 66 -2.03 -0.97 -2.79
C PHE A 66 -2.51 0.36 -2.20
N GLU A 67 -3.65 0.34 -1.50
CA GLU A 67 -4.19 1.53 -0.84
C GLU A 67 -3.24 2.09 0.24
N LEU A 68 -2.67 1.23 1.08
CA LEU A 68 -1.68 1.63 2.08
C LEU A 68 -0.47 2.32 1.42
N VAL A 69 0.04 1.77 0.32
CA VAL A 69 1.19 2.34 -0.40
C VAL A 69 0.83 3.66 -1.07
N ARG A 70 -0.32 3.76 -1.75
CA ARG A 70 -0.77 5.04 -2.36
C ARG A 70 -0.94 6.15 -1.34
N ASN A 71 -1.40 5.81 -0.15
CA ASN A 71 -1.56 6.75 0.96
C ASN A 71 -0.27 6.92 1.79
N ARG A 72 0.88 6.44 1.28
CA ARG A 72 2.21 6.58 1.90
C ARG A 72 2.29 6.03 3.33
N PHE A 73 1.44 5.08 3.68
CA PHE A 73 1.34 4.53 5.02
C PHE A 73 2.66 3.92 5.52
N TYR A 74 3.47 3.35 4.62
CA TYR A 74 4.73 2.73 5.01
C TYR A 74 5.90 3.70 5.16
N ASP A 75 5.72 4.99 4.87
CA ASP A 75 6.80 5.98 5.04
C ASP A 75 7.15 6.17 6.52
N GLY A 76 8.42 6.04 6.86
CA GLY A 76 8.90 6.15 8.24
C GLY A 76 8.55 4.96 9.15
N VAL A 77 7.92 3.91 8.61
CA VAL A 77 7.64 2.66 9.34
C VAL A 77 8.94 1.91 9.62
N ARG A 78 9.05 1.34 10.83
CA ARG A 78 10.20 0.55 11.27
C ARG A 78 9.95 -0.96 11.16
N PHE A 79 11.01 -1.69 10.88
CA PHE A 79 11.03 -3.16 10.89
C PHE A 79 11.13 -3.65 12.34
N PHE A 80 10.02 -3.57 13.08
CA PHE A 80 10.01 -3.75 14.53
C PHE A 80 10.29 -5.19 15.00
N ARG A 81 10.18 -6.20 14.11
CA ARG A 81 10.44 -7.60 14.45
C ARG A 81 11.23 -8.26 13.32
N VAL A 82 12.44 -8.69 13.63
CA VAL A 82 13.34 -9.33 12.67
C VAL A 82 13.92 -10.58 13.31
N VAL A 83 13.38 -11.75 12.91
CA VAL A 83 13.77 -13.05 13.45
C VAL A 83 14.45 -13.85 12.34
N ARG A 84 15.77 -14.06 12.49
CA ARG A 84 16.59 -14.81 11.54
C ARG A 84 16.04 -16.21 11.30
N GLY A 85 15.96 -16.61 10.03
CA GLY A 85 15.36 -17.90 9.65
C GLY A 85 13.85 -17.97 9.79
N PHE A 86 13.17 -16.85 10.09
CA PHE A 86 11.71 -16.80 10.16
C PHE A 86 11.15 -15.63 9.35
N VAL A 87 11.03 -14.44 9.93
CA VAL A 87 10.36 -13.30 9.27
C VAL A 87 10.99 -11.94 9.60
N VAL A 88 10.79 -10.98 8.69
CA VAL A 88 10.85 -9.54 8.95
C VAL A 88 9.41 -9.03 8.98
N GLN A 89 8.97 -8.43 10.08
CA GLN A 89 7.62 -7.89 10.22
C GLN A 89 7.66 -6.38 10.50
N PHE A 90 6.75 -5.66 9.83
CA PHE A 90 6.59 -4.22 9.87
C PHE A 90 5.13 -3.83 9.61
N GLY A 91 4.85 -2.53 9.50
CA GLY A 91 3.51 -2.03 9.14
C GLY A 91 2.69 -1.55 10.34
N ILE A 92 3.35 -1.04 11.39
CA ILE A 92 2.73 -0.15 12.37
C ILE A 92 3.28 1.25 12.09
N HIS A 93 2.41 2.21 11.78
CA HIS A 93 2.78 3.59 11.50
C HIS A 93 3.44 4.24 12.72
N GLY A 94 4.47 5.02 12.48
CA GLY A 94 5.20 5.75 13.51
C GLY A 94 4.45 6.95 14.11
N ASP A 95 3.29 7.27 13.57
CA ASP A 95 2.40 8.34 14.02
C ASP A 95 1.14 7.66 14.55
N PRO A 96 0.86 7.72 15.86
CA PRO A 96 -0.33 7.13 16.45
C PRO A 96 -1.66 7.60 15.84
N ALA A 97 -1.71 8.83 15.30
CA ALA A 97 -2.90 9.34 14.64
C ALA A 97 -3.17 8.62 13.31
N VAL A 98 -2.13 8.47 12.48
CA VAL A 98 -2.23 7.72 11.22
C VAL A 98 -2.45 6.23 11.49
N GLN A 99 -1.74 5.67 12.48
CA GLN A 99 -1.92 4.26 12.86
C GLN A 99 -3.34 3.94 13.28
N ARG A 100 -4.02 4.84 14.00
CA ARG A 100 -5.41 4.64 14.42
C ARG A 100 -6.37 4.58 13.23
N LEU A 101 -6.21 5.49 12.26
CA LEU A 101 -7.08 5.54 11.07
C LEU A 101 -7.04 4.22 10.28
N TRP A 102 -5.85 3.68 10.06
CA TRP A 102 -5.68 2.44 9.29
C TRP A 102 -5.79 1.18 10.13
N GLY A 103 -5.56 1.27 11.45
CA GLY A 103 -5.69 0.15 12.39
C GLY A 103 -7.13 -0.37 12.52
N GLU A 104 -8.11 0.42 12.15
CA GLU A 104 -9.53 0.04 12.12
C GLU A 104 -10.00 -0.43 10.72
N ALA A 105 -9.19 -0.16 9.67
CA ALA A 105 -9.48 -0.52 8.29
C ALA A 105 -9.09 -1.97 7.97
N GLY A 106 -9.67 -2.92 8.71
CA GLY A 106 -9.34 -4.34 8.57
C GLY A 106 -9.94 -5.00 7.32
N ILE A 107 -9.28 -6.07 6.85
CA ILE A 107 -9.74 -6.91 5.75
C ILE A 107 -10.08 -8.33 6.21
N ARG A 108 -11.02 -8.95 5.50
CA ARG A 108 -11.31 -10.38 5.64
C ARG A 108 -10.17 -11.22 5.06
N ASP A 109 -10.06 -12.44 5.55
CA ASP A 109 -9.02 -13.37 5.13
C ASP A 109 -9.19 -13.80 3.67
N ASP A 110 -8.08 -13.83 2.92
CA ASP A 110 -7.98 -14.53 1.64
C ASP A 110 -7.65 -16.01 1.88
N PRO A 111 -8.10 -16.93 1.00
CA PRO A 111 -7.67 -18.32 1.03
C PRO A 111 -6.17 -18.41 0.69
N VAL A 112 -5.48 -19.38 1.29
CA VAL A 112 -4.07 -19.63 0.98
C VAL A 112 -3.97 -20.32 -0.38
N LYS A 113 -3.48 -19.57 -1.39
CA LYS A 113 -3.21 -20.09 -2.75
C LYS A 113 -1.73 -20.29 -3.05
N GLN A 114 -0.85 -19.74 -2.21
CA GLN A 114 0.60 -19.85 -2.32
C GLN A 114 1.19 -20.20 -0.96
N SER A 115 2.29 -20.94 -0.96
CA SER A 115 3.01 -21.29 0.26
C SER A 115 3.91 -20.14 0.73
N ASN A 116 4.05 -19.97 2.04
CA ASN A 116 4.94 -18.98 2.69
C ASN A 116 6.43 -19.34 2.54
N ARG A 117 6.92 -19.25 1.30
CA ARG A 117 8.33 -19.48 0.94
C ARG A 117 9.19 -18.25 1.24
N LYS A 118 10.51 -18.43 1.29
CA LYS A 118 11.47 -17.32 1.42
C LYS A 118 11.17 -16.21 0.40
N GLY A 119 11.15 -14.97 0.87
CA GLY A 119 10.83 -13.77 0.10
C GLY A 119 9.34 -13.48 -0.06
N PHE A 120 8.43 -14.40 0.27
CA PHE A 120 7.00 -14.20 0.11
C PHE A 120 6.46 -13.31 1.22
N VAL A 121 5.44 -12.51 0.90
CA VAL A 121 4.90 -11.45 1.76
C VAL A 121 3.43 -11.73 2.08
N SER A 122 3.10 -11.67 3.36
CA SER A 122 1.77 -11.96 3.90
C SER A 122 1.37 -10.91 4.94
N PHE A 123 0.06 -10.63 5.06
CA PHE A 123 -0.44 -9.83 6.18
C PHE A 123 -0.40 -10.63 7.49
N ALA A 124 0.07 -9.98 8.56
CA ALA A 124 0.01 -10.50 9.91
C ALA A 124 -1.43 -10.48 10.45
N LYS A 125 -1.73 -11.32 11.44
CA LYS A 125 -3.07 -11.42 12.06
C LYS A 125 -2.98 -11.82 13.52
N LEU A 126 -3.97 -11.43 14.32
CA LEU A 126 -4.17 -11.89 15.71
C LEU A 126 -5.21 -13.03 15.82
N GLY A 127 -5.95 -13.26 14.75
CA GLY A 127 -7.03 -14.24 14.63
C GLY A 127 -7.68 -14.17 13.24
N PRO A 128 -8.76 -14.93 12.99
CA PRO A 128 -9.51 -14.83 11.75
C PRO A 128 -10.01 -13.41 11.48
N ASN A 129 -9.89 -12.92 10.24
CA ASN A 129 -10.38 -11.61 9.78
C ASN A 129 -9.87 -10.41 10.61
N SER A 130 -8.63 -10.48 11.09
CA SER A 130 -8.00 -9.43 11.93
C SER A 130 -6.82 -8.73 11.25
N ARG A 131 -6.71 -8.86 9.93
CA ARG A 131 -5.63 -8.25 9.15
C ARG A 131 -5.91 -6.77 8.97
N THR A 132 -4.93 -5.95 9.30
CA THR A 132 -4.98 -4.50 9.08
C THR A 132 -3.74 -4.13 8.28
N THR A 133 -2.76 -3.47 8.87
CA THR A 133 -1.65 -2.82 8.16
C THR A 133 -0.32 -3.58 8.21
N GLN A 134 -0.21 -4.50 9.16
CA GLN A 134 1.04 -5.21 9.42
C GLN A 134 1.27 -6.31 8.40
N VAL A 135 2.47 -6.33 7.83
CA VAL A 135 2.91 -7.35 6.88
C VAL A 135 4.23 -7.95 7.34
N PHE A 136 4.53 -9.15 6.86
CA PHE A 136 5.83 -9.76 7.06
C PHE A 136 6.38 -10.35 5.75
N ILE A 137 7.71 -10.34 5.65
CA ILE A 137 8.48 -10.99 4.59
C ILE A 137 9.12 -12.23 5.20
N ASN A 138 8.94 -13.38 4.55
CA ASN A 138 9.55 -14.65 4.97
C ASN A 138 11.07 -14.64 4.70
N LEU A 139 11.89 -14.94 5.72
CA LEU A 139 13.35 -15.10 5.60
C LEU A 139 13.79 -16.56 5.36
N ALA A 140 12.86 -17.50 5.47
CA ALA A 140 13.02 -18.92 5.17
C ALA A 140 11.68 -19.49 4.67
N ASP A 141 11.66 -20.77 4.30
CA ASP A 141 10.41 -21.45 3.95
C ASP A 141 9.62 -21.79 5.23
N ASN A 142 8.55 -21.05 5.48
CA ASN A 142 7.71 -21.14 6.68
C ASN A 142 6.36 -21.78 6.35
N THR A 143 6.38 -22.93 5.69
CA THR A 143 5.18 -23.62 5.17
C THR A 143 4.15 -23.99 6.24
N SER A 144 4.54 -24.05 7.52
CA SER A 144 3.61 -24.19 8.64
C SER A 144 2.58 -23.07 8.72
N LEU A 145 2.93 -21.84 8.30
CA LEU A 145 2.04 -20.68 8.28
C LEU A 145 0.88 -20.84 7.29
N ASP A 146 1.01 -21.73 6.30
CA ASP A 146 -0.07 -22.01 5.34
C ASP A 146 -1.28 -22.61 6.06
N LYS A 147 -1.03 -23.52 7.02
CA LYS A 147 -2.08 -24.15 7.84
C LYS A 147 -2.74 -23.17 8.79
N ASP A 148 -1.99 -22.15 9.22
CA ASP A 148 -2.50 -21.06 10.04
C ASP A 148 -3.28 -20.02 9.22
N GLY A 149 -3.37 -20.18 7.89
CA GLY A 149 -4.15 -19.31 7.01
C GLY A 149 -3.45 -18.01 6.65
N PHE A 150 -2.11 -17.95 6.70
CA PHE A 150 -1.36 -16.81 6.17
C PHE A 150 -1.28 -16.89 4.65
N ALA A 151 -2.07 -16.07 3.94
CA ALA A 151 -2.12 -16.05 2.48
C ALA A 151 -1.10 -15.03 1.92
N PRO A 152 -0.06 -15.49 1.20
CA PRO A 152 0.85 -14.58 0.53
C PRO A 152 0.15 -13.81 -0.59
N PHE A 153 0.42 -12.51 -0.67
CA PHE A 153 -0.11 -11.63 -1.72
C PHE A 153 1.00 -11.14 -2.66
N GLY A 154 2.26 -11.27 -2.28
CA GLY A 154 3.40 -10.83 -3.09
C GLY A 154 4.69 -11.51 -2.70
N GLN A 155 5.77 -11.14 -3.39
CA GLN A 155 7.12 -11.64 -3.14
C GLN A 155 8.15 -10.54 -3.38
N VAL A 156 9.25 -10.56 -2.62
CA VAL A 156 10.43 -9.74 -2.92
C VAL A 156 11.07 -10.28 -4.21
N VAL A 157 11.17 -9.43 -5.22
CA VAL A 157 11.75 -9.77 -6.54
C VAL A 157 13.11 -9.11 -6.79
N ASP A 158 13.47 -8.14 -5.96
CA ASP A 158 14.76 -7.45 -6.00
C ASP A 158 15.12 -6.96 -4.59
N GLY A 159 16.41 -6.95 -4.24
CA GLY A 159 16.90 -6.49 -2.94
C GLY A 159 16.63 -7.44 -1.75
N MET A 160 16.53 -8.75 -1.96
CA MET A 160 16.32 -9.69 -0.85
C MET A 160 17.50 -9.67 0.15
N GLU A 161 18.71 -9.44 -0.34
CA GLU A 161 19.92 -9.25 0.48
C GLU A 161 19.86 -7.99 1.36
N VAL A 162 19.06 -6.98 0.99
CA VAL A 162 18.77 -5.82 1.84
C VAL A 162 17.86 -6.24 2.99
N VAL A 163 16.77 -6.97 2.68
CA VAL A 163 15.84 -7.50 3.69
C VAL A 163 16.58 -8.42 4.68
N GLU A 164 17.50 -9.23 4.19
CA GLU A 164 18.37 -10.08 5.02
C GLU A 164 19.44 -9.30 5.79
N ARG A 165 19.72 -8.03 5.51
CA ARG A 165 20.69 -7.27 6.31
C ARG A 165 20.05 -6.42 7.40
N LEU A 166 18.71 -6.38 7.45
CA LEU A 166 17.98 -5.61 8.46
C LEU A 166 18.39 -6.01 9.89
N TRP A 167 18.41 -5.01 10.77
CA TRP A 167 18.86 -5.13 12.15
C TRP A 167 18.01 -6.12 12.93
N SER A 168 18.64 -7.23 13.35
CA SER A 168 17.92 -8.36 13.97
C SER A 168 18.23 -8.57 15.44
N ALA A 169 19.09 -7.76 16.06
CA ALA A 169 19.55 -8.03 17.43
C ALA A 169 18.45 -7.89 18.49
N TYR A 170 17.40 -7.11 18.20
CA TYR A 170 16.22 -7.03 19.08
C TYR A 170 15.31 -8.27 18.97
N GLY A 171 15.36 -8.96 17.83
CA GLY A 171 14.75 -10.28 17.64
C GLY A 171 13.23 -10.28 17.73
N GLU A 172 12.74 -11.17 18.60
CA GLU A 172 11.33 -11.49 18.78
C GLU A 172 10.61 -10.46 19.69
N ILE A 173 9.32 -10.25 19.47
CA ILE A 173 8.49 -9.35 20.28
C ILE A 173 8.07 -9.99 21.61
N PRO A 174 7.70 -9.19 22.62
CA PRO A 174 7.15 -9.72 23.87
C PRO A 174 5.88 -10.56 23.64
N PRO A 175 5.61 -11.57 24.47
CA PRO A 175 6.41 -12.00 25.63
C PRO A 175 7.56 -12.95 25.26
N LYS A 176 7.73 -13.32 23.98
CA LYS A 176 8.69 -14.33 23.53
C LYS A 176 10.11 -13.79 23.33
N GLY A 177 10.28 -12.48 23.27
CA GLY A 177 11.57 -11.83 23.15
C GLY A 177 11.62 -10.45 23.78
N ARG A 178 12.69 -9.73 23.48
CA ARG A 178 13.02 -8.41 24.04
C ARG A 178 12.86 -7.28 23.02
N GLY A 179 12.25 -7.57 21.87
CA GLY A 179 11.98 -6.60 20.84
C GLY A 179 10.91 -5.58 21.25
N PRO A 180 10.62 -4.62 20.36
CA PRO A 180 9.52 -3.67 20.54
C PRO A 180 8.19 -4.35 20.86
N ASP A 181 7.42 -3.75 21.78
CA ASP A 181 6.04 -4.13 22.06
C ASP A 181 5.09 -3.46 21.04
N PRO A 182 4.39 -4.23 20.18
CA PRO A 182 3.47 -3.68 19.19
C PRO A 182 2.40 -2.73 19.77
N ALA A 183 1.89 -3.00 20.98
CA ALA A 183 0.88 -2.15 21.61
C ALA A 183 1.47 -0.78 22.00
N ARG A 184 2.74 -0.75 22.39
CA ARG A 184 3.45 0.51 22.63
C ARG A 184 3.76 1.25 21.34
N ILE A 185 4.09 0.56 20.25
CA ILE A 185 4.26 1.22 18.94
C ILE A 185 2.94 1.88 18.51
N VAL A 186 1.80 1.21 18.65
CA VAL A 186 0.49 1.78 18.30
C VAL A 186 0.18 3.04 19.12
N ARG A 187 0.51 3.05 20.42
CA ARG A 187 0.18 4.17 21.33
C ARG A 187 1.18 5.32 21.27
N GLU A 188 2.47 5.02 21.22
CA GLU A 188 3.57 5.97 21.39
C GLU A 188 4.32 6.25 20.07
N GLY A 189 4.10 5.44 19.04
CA GLY A 189 4.69 5.63 17.71
C GLY A 189 6.21 5.51 17.67
N ASN A 190 6.82 6.24 16.75
CA ASN A 190 8.26 6.25 16.55
C ASN A 190 9.02 6.85 17.74
N ALA A 191 8.41 7.71 18.55
CA ALA A 191 9.05 8.26 19.74
C ALA A 191 9.44 7.17 20.75
N TYR A 192 8.63 6.11 20.87
CA TYR A 192 8.97 4.93 21.65
C TYR A 192 10.14 4.15 21.02
N LEU A 193 10.05 3.89 19.72
CA LEU A 193 11.04 3.11 18.99
C LEU A 193 12.42 3.79 18.96
N GLU A 194 12.47 5.10 18.78
CA GLU A 194 13.72 5.87 18.75
C GLU A 194 14.40 5.91 20.12
N ARG A 195 13.61 5.99 21.20
CA ARG A 195 14.12 6.03 22.57
C ARG A 195 14.65 4.67 23.03
N GLU A 196 13.92 3.59 22.76
CA GLU A 196 14.20 2.27 23.35
C GLU A 196 14.83 1.28 22.35
N PHE A 197 14.65 1.51 21.05
CA PHE A 197 15.13 0.65 19.96
C PHE A 197 15.81 1.44 18.84
N PRO A 198 16.79 2.32 19.14
CA PRO A 198 17.36 3.28 18.19
C PRO A 198 18.05 2.65 16.98
N ARG A 199 18.33 1.34 17.02
CA ARG A 199 19.02 0.61 15.95
C ARG A 199 18.08 -0.05 14.94
N LEU A 200 16.76 0.09 15.12
CA LEU A 200 15.80 -0.43 14.14
C LEU A 200 16.00 0.26 12.80
N ASP A 201 15.95 -0.55 11.75
CA ASP A 201 15.91 -0.06 10.39
C ASP A 201 14.51 0.40 10.02
N TRP A 202 14.41 1.30 9.04
CA TRP A 202 13.15 1.93 8.66
C TRP A 202 13.02 2.13 7.16
N VAL A 203 11.78 2.20 6.73
CA VAL A 203 11.39 2.60 5.38
C VAL A 203 11.52 4.12 5.30
N VAL A 204 12.37 4.59 4.40
CA VAL A 204 12.44 6.01 4.02
C VAL A 204 11.21 6.37 3.19
N ARG A 205 10.86 5.51 2.22
CA ARG A 205 9.68 5.68 1.37
C ARG A 205 9.21 4.35 0.78
N ALA A 206 7.91 4.17 0.62
CA ALA A 206 7.34 3.12 -0.23
C ALA A 206 6.56 3.75 -1.39
N ARG A 207 6.75 3.25 -2.62
CA ARG A 207 6.01 3.74 -3.79
C ARG A 207 5.74 2.67 -4.82
N LEU A 208 4.64 2.83 -5.57
CA LEU A 208 4.36 2.04 -6.76
C LEU A 208 5.41 2.33 -7.85
N LEU A 209 5.88 1.29 -8.53
CA LEU A 209 6.72 1.41 -9.71
C LEU A 209 5.82 1.38 -10.95
N GLY A 210 5.90 2.42 -11.78
CA GLY A 210 5.04 2.62 -12.94
C GLY A 210 4.22 3.90 -12.88
N ASP A 211 3.98 4.42 -11.67
CA ASP A 211 3.44 5.77 -11.45
C ASP A 211 4.55 6.78 -11.70
N SER A 212 4.79 7.06 -12.98
CA SER A 212 5.42 8.30 -13.38
C SER A 212 4.48 9.40 -12.89
N VAL A 213 4.83 10.02 -11.76
CA VAL A 213 4.19 11.26 -11.31
C VAL A 213 4.26 12.23 -12.49
N GLN A 214 3.12 12.51 -13.10
CA GLN A 214 2.90 13.72 -13.89
C GLN A 214 2.76 14.91 -12.94
#